data_AF-Q8KGT8-F1
#
_entry.id   AF-Q8KGT8-F1
#
_cell.length_a   1.000
_cell.length_b   1.000
_cell.length_c   1.000
_cell.angle_alpha   90.00
_cell.angle_beta   90.00
_cell.angle_gamma   90.00
#
_symmetry.space_group_name_H-M   'P 1'
#
loop_
_entity.id
_entity.type
_entity.pdbx_description
1 polymer ?
#
loop_
_entity_poly.entity_id
_entity_poly.type
_entity_poly.pdbx_seq_one_letter_code
_entity_poly.pdbx_strand_id
1 'polypeptide(L)'
;MSMTARTRPDTKLRVAHFAAAARRFAPGLLILVGVSGCEKNLFQAPPHGGTADVPPAPVSDSVLTLLAQIPYETLVQAAQSKIPQSVPVQGDGQIGCVGIPHINPGHVGHHTECRWIGVRICAEVPDITAPSLGTTNQCAEYHWHADIKTDGPLVVAQAGNGVHVEQPLFVSGQAGVGGDLAKLLSLSGKNFEARLVPGVDLQLDMNDKWCPVLTGTPTGRWVSSASVEVVGKNCLGFDFGSLGHPEVCAGPINLGLADVLNGQINDHRAKIQDAITKALPCGALRSKVEAQWHAIAIKIDRPDSTPVYLNIVPTAASFSGLVGEAQGMKMTVRVAAKTSLAAEPVATQSLSLPPLGKTSADRSQADITVQAAAPYGLLLDELSKNLKGRDFQQQTPAGAVDVKVEDVDLYPSASSVVVGLKVQAKLPGEFLNTTGWVYLSGLPRVEKTGTAISINELHFATVLDNAFWKAAQSLFETQILADLEAHSRVDLNKQFNDASDEILKAVHNTNVPGLKISADTPSIELLDITVGPKNLIASARLKMNFDMALSADLVGQ
;
A
#
# COMPACT_ATOMS: atom_id res chain seq x y z
N MET A 1 15.66 5.80 6.24
CA MET A 1 15.41 7.20 5.82
C MET A 1 14.74 7.91 6.98
N SER A 2 15.49 8.75 7.69
CA SER A 2 14.94 9.56 8.79
C SER A 2 14.33 10.82 8.15
N MET A 3 13.00 10.88 8.08
CA MET A 3 12.31 12.13 7.71
C MET A 3 12.33 13.05 8.93
N THR A 4 13.26 14.00 8.91
CA THR A 4 13.32 15.12 9.84
C THR A 4 12.07 15.98 9.67
N ALA A 5 11.27 16.06 10.73
CA ALA A 5 10.09 16.91 10.80
C ALA A 5 10.49 18.38 10.58
N ARG A 6 10.15 18.94 9.41
CA ARG A 6 10.21 20.39 9.18
C ARG A 6 9.04 21.07 9.88
N THR A 7 9.37 22.16 10.55
CA THR A 7 8.49 23.06 11.31
C THR A 7 7.31 23.56 10.48
N ARG A 8 6.11 23.50 11.08
CA ARG A 8 4.82 23.91 10.49
C ARG A 8 4.75 25.41 10.17
N PRO A 9 3.97 25.80 9.14
CA PRO A 9 3.50 27.18 9.00
C PRO A 9 2.38 27.46 10.02
N ASP A 10 2.44 28.66 10.59
CA ASP A 10 1.45 29.26 11.50
C ASP A 10 0.05 29.23 10.86
N THR A 11 -0.83 28.36 11.37
CA THR A 11 -2.22 28.25 10.90
C THR A 11 -3.14 28.69 12.04
N LYS A 12 -3.55 29.95 11.99
CA LYS A 12 -4.53 30.53 12.93
C LYS A 12 -5.94 30.06 12.55
N LEU A 13 -6.33 28.87 13.00
CA LEU A 13 -7.73 28.43 12.92
C LEU A 13 -8.56 29.22 13.93
N ARG A 14 -9.48 30.06 13.46
CA ARG A 14 -10.31 30.95 14.30
C ARG A 14 -11.51 30.20 14.89
N VAL A 15 -11.56 30.14 16.22
CA VAL A 15 -12.65 29.57 17.07
C VAL A 15 -13.92 30.46 17.10
N ALA A 16 -14.10 31.38 16.15
CA ALA A 16 -15.08 32.46 16.22
C ALA A 16 -16.56 32.04 16.02
N HIS A 17 -16.84 30.78 15.66
CA HIS A 17 -18.17 30.40 15.14
C HIS A 17 -19.15 29.86 16.20
N PHE A 18 -18.68 29.23 17.28
CA PHE A 18 -19.56 28.88 18.41
C PHE A 18 -20.01 30.14 19.17
N ALA A 19 -19.13 31.13 19.29
CA ALA A 19 -19.45 32.45 19.83
C ALA A 19 -20.46 33.23 18.99
N ALA A 20 -20.50 33.00 17.66
CA ALA A 20 -21.44 33.66 16.76
C ALA A 20 -22.87 33.13 16.89
N ALA A 21 -23.04 31.82 17.16
CA ALA A 21 -24.34 31.26 17.51
C ALA A 21 -24.82 31.82 18.86
N ALA A 22 -23.96 31.79 19.89
CA ALA A 22 -24.21 32.42 21.19
C ALA A 22 -24.61 33.92 21.11
N ARG A 23 -23.99 34.69 20.21
CA ARG A 23 -24.35 36.10 19.96
C ARG A 23 -25.71 36.28 19.26
N ARG A 24 -26.18 35.28 18.52
CA ARG A 24 -27.54 35.26 17.92
C ARG A 24 -28.62 34.79 18.89
N PHE A 25 -28.24 34.06 19.94
CA PHE A 25 -29.15 33.60 20.99
C PHE A 25 -29.51 34.67 22.04
N ALA A 26 -28.59 35.59 22.32
CA ALA A 26 -28.84 36.66 23.29
C ALA A 26 -30.07 37.55 22.99
N PRO A 27 -30.38 37.92 21.74
CA PRO A 27 -31.58 38.72 21.44
C PRO A 27 -32.93 37.97 21.48
N GLY A 28 -32.94 36.63 21.46
CA GLY A 28 -34.16 35.84 21.61
C GLY A 28 -34.69 35.79 23.05
N LEU A 29 -33.81 36.04 24.02
CA LEU A 29 -34.13 36.06 25.45
C LEU A 29 -34.89 37.32 25.91
N LEU A 30 -35.05 38.30 25.01
CA LEU A 30 -35.25 39.70 25.36
C LEU A 30 -36.62 40.27 24.98
N ILE A 31 -37.39 39.52 24.22
CA ILE A 31 -38.82 39.78 24.06
C ILE A 31 -39.49 39.20 25.31
N LEU A 32 -40.60 39.78 25.79
CA LEU A 32 -41.77 39.09 26.42
C LEU A 32 -42.29 39.70 27.75
N VAL A 33 -43.54 40.20 27.72
CA VAL A 33 -44.37 40.65 28.87
C VAL A 33 -45.86 40.34 28.59
N GLY A 34 -46.55 39.63 29.52
CA GLY A 34 -48.01 39.35 29.45
C GLY A 34 -48.51 37.89 29.62
N VAL A 35 -49.30 37.64 30.68
CA VAL A 35 -50.38 36.61 30.81
C VAL A 35 -50.18 35.71 32.06
N SER A 36 -50.73 34.50 32.22
CA SER A 36 -50.47 33.60 33.38
C SER A 36 -50.70 32.08 33.12
N GLY A 37 -49.91 31.20 33.77
CA GLY A 37 -50.12 29.74 33.89
C GLY A 37 -49.01 29.06 34.72
N CYS A 38 -49.29 28.02 35.51
CA CYS A 38 -48.31 27.43 36.46
C CYS A 38 -48.00 25.95 36.16
N GLU A 39 -46.74 25.62 35.85
CA GLU A 39 -46.18 24.27 35.94
C GLU A 39 -44.96 24.24 36.88
N LYS A 40 -44.76 23.14 37.62
CA LYS A 40 -43.82 23.06 38.76
C LYS A 40 -42.36 22.73 38.39
N ASN A 41 -42.06 22.35 37.15
CA ASN A 41 -40.73 21.89 36.76
C ASN A 41 -39.84 22.97 36.10
N LEU A 42 -40.38 24.16 35.81
CA LEU A 42 -39.66 25.24 35.10
C LEU A 42 -38.64 26.01 35.97
N PHE A 43 -38.62 25.74 37.28
CA PHE A 43 -37.88 26.55 38.28
C PHE A 43 -36.69 25.84 38.93
N GLN A 44 -36.25 24.71 38.39
CA GLN A 44 -35.11 23.96 38.90
C GLN A 44 -34.10 23.77 37.77
N ALA A 45 -32.81 23.80 38.11
CA ALA A 45 -31.78 23.42 37.16
C ALA A 45 -32.04 21.98 36.69
N PRO A 46 -31.89 21.69 35.38
CA PRO A 46 -31.93 20.31 34.90
C PRO A 46 -30.97 19.41 35.70
N PRO A 47 -31.31 18.14 35.91
CA PRO A 47 -30.46 17.25 36.70
C PRO A 47 -29.10 17.06 36.03
N HIS A 48 -28.02 17.11 36.82
CA HIS A 48 -26.69 16.78 36.32
C HIS A 48 -26.56 15.27 36.09
N GLY A 49 -25.92 14.90 34.98
CA GLY A 49 -25.54 13.52 34.67
C GLY A 49 -26.35 12.91 33.52
N GLY A 50 -25.71 11.99 32.81
CA GLY A 50 -26.33 11.21 31.73
C GLY A 50 -26.99 9.93 32.25
N THR A 51 -27.95 9.39 31.49
CA THR A 51 -28.33 7.98 31.61
C THR A 51 -27.11 7.11 31.24
N ALA A 52 -27.05 5.86 31.75
CA ALA A 52 -25.91 4.95 31.66
C ALA A 52 -25.12 5.03 30.35
N ASP A 53 -23.77 4.96 30.43
CA ASP A 53 -22.81 5.03 29.31
C ASP A 53 -23.41 4.50 28.00
N VAL A 54 -24.03 5.38 27.20
CA VAL A 54 -24.41 5.04 25.83
C VAL A 54 -23.07 5.00 25.09
N PRO A 55 -22.60 3.81 24.68
CA PRO A 55 -21.35 3.75 23.95
C PRO A 55 -21.54 4.58 22.67
N PRO A 56 -20.57 5.42 22.31
CA PRO A 56 -20.65 6.14 21.05
C PRO A 56 -20.86 5.14 19.92
N ALA A 57 -21.64 5.53 18.91
CA ALA A 57 -21.90 4.67 17.76
C ALA A 57 -20.56 4.16 17.20
N PRO A 58 -20.47 2.86 16.85
CA PRO A 58 -19.25 2.32 16.27
C PRO A 58 -18.94 3.08 14.99
N VAL A 59 -17.80 3.78 14.98
CA VAL A 59 -17.28 4.44 13.79
C VAL A 59 -16.48 3.45 12.96
N SER A 60 -16.61 3.54 11.64
CA SER A 60 -15.76 2.80 10.72
C SER A 60 -14.30 3.23 10.88
N ASP A 61 -13.38 2.29 10.73
CA ASP A 61 -11.95 2.60 10.66
C ASP A 61 -11.68 3.58 9.50
N SER A 62 -10.76 4.50 9.72
CA SER A 62 -10.18 5.32 8.67
C SER A 62 -9.37 4.46 7.72
N VAL A 63 -9.55 4.67 6.42
CA VAL A 63 -8.91 3.89 5.38
C VAL A 63 -8.14 4.81 4.44
N LEU A 64 -6.87 4.50 4.22
CA LEU A 64 -6.06 5.08 3.17
C LEU A 64 -5.74 3.99 2.14
N THR A 65 -6.13 4.22 0.90
CA THR A 65 -5.81 3.37 -0.25
C THR A 65 -4.86 4.13 -1.16
N LEU A 66 -3.70 3.54 -1.40
CA LEU A 66 -2.63 4.05 -2.24
C LEU A 66 -2.52 3.16 -3.47
N LEU A 67 -2.80 3.72 -4.65
CA LEU A 67 -2.60 3.04 -5.93
C LEU A 67 -1.39 3.65 -6.63
N ALA A 68 -0.43 2.81 -7.00
CA ALA A 68 0.72 3.19 -7.81
C ALA A 68 0.64 2.50 -9.16
N GLN A 69 0.86 3.26 -10.24
CA GLN A 69 1.04 2.72 -11.58
C GLN A 69 2.51 2.81 -11.98
N ILE A 70 3.00 1.74 -12.60
CA ILE A 70 4.37 1.63 -13.11
C ILE A 70 4.26 1.35 -14.62
N PRO A 71 4.50 2.36 -15.47
CA PRO A 71 4.48 2.19 -16.92
C PRO A 71 5.46 1.11 -17.39
N TYR A 72 5.09 0.34 -18.41
CA TYR A 72 5.99 -0.71 -18.94
C TYR A 72 7.30 -0.13 -19.48
N GLU A 73 7.28 1.08 -20.05
CA GLU A 73 8.48 1.81 -20.47
C GLU A 73 9.49 2.01 -19.32
N THR A 74 9.02 2.23 -18.10
CA THR A 74 9.88 2.40 -16.93
C THR A 74 10.56 1.08 -16.56
N LEU A 75 9.83 -0.03 -16.64
CA LEU A 75 10.40 -1.37 -16.43
C LEU A 75 11.42 -1.72 -17.51
N VAL A 76 11.13 -1.38 -18.76
CA VAL A 76 12.04 -1.59 -19.89
C VAL A 76 13.36 -0.84 -19.67
N GLN A 77 13.30 0.45 -19.32
CA GLN A 77 14.50 1.25 -19.04
C GLN A 77 15.30 0.69 -17.87
N ALA A 78 14.64 0.33 -16.77
CA ALA A 78 15.30 -0.24 -15.60
C ALA A 78 16.00 -1.57 -15.94
N ALA A 79 15.33 -2.47 -16.66
CA ALA A 79 15.87 -3.77 -17.03
C ALA A 79 17.00 -3.67 -18.06
N GLN A 80 16.86 -2.85 -19.11
CA GLN A 80 17.90 -2.66 -20.13
C GLN A 80 19.23 -2.16 -19.55
N SER A 81 19.20 -1.38 -18.46
CA SER A 81 20.41 -0.93 -17.77
C SER A 81 21.21 -2.06 -17.10
N LYS A 82 20.60 -3.24 -16.92
CA LYS A 82 21.17 -4.40 -16.22
C LYS A 82 21.45 -5.59 -17.14
N ILE A 83 20.85 -5.63 -18.33
CA ILE A 83 21.05 -6.72 -19.29
C ILE A 83 22.40 -6.49 -20.01
N PRO A 84 23.36 -7.44 -19.91
CA PRO A 84 24.62 -7.33 -20.66
C PRO A 84 24.35 -7.44 -22.17
N GLN A 85 25.09 -6.66 -22.97
CA GLN A 85 24.94 -6.63 -24.43
C GLN A 85 25.37 -7.94 -25.11
N SER A 86 26.29 -8.68 -24.49
CA SER A 86 26.80 -9.97 -24.96
C SER A 86 27.18 -10.85 -23.77
N VAL A 87 26.83 -12.13 -23.84
CA VAL A 87 27.24 -13.15 -22.86
C VAL A 87 27.87 -14.32 -23.61
N PRO A 88 29.18 -14.59 -23.42
CA PRO A 88 29.80 -15.76 -23.98
C PRO A 88 29.37 -17.01 -23.20
N VAL A 89 29.06 -18.08 -23.92
CA VAL A 89 28.72 -19.40 -23.38
C VAL A 89 29.52 -20.46 -24.13
N GLN A 90 29.89 -21.54 -23.45
CA GLN A 90 30.60 -22.66 -24.05
C GLN A 90 30.19 -23.96 -23.36
N GLY A 91 30.40 -25.08 -24.03
CA GLY A 91 30.15 -26.38 -23.45
C GLY A 91 30.75 -27.53 -24.25
N ASP A 92 30.82 -28.67 -23.58
CA ASP A 92 31.41 -29.90 -24.10
C ASP A 92 30.41 -31.05 -23.92
N GLY A 93 30.49 -32.07 -24.77
CA GLY A 93 29.68 -33.29 -24.63
C GLY A 93 30.20 -34.45 -25.49
N GLN A 94 29.54 -35.61 -25.41
CA GLN A 94 29.95 -36.83 -26.13
C GLN A 94 28.93 -37.19 -27.23
N ILE A 95 29.39 -37.29 -28.48
CA ILE A 95 28.64 -37.79 -29.65
C ILE A 95 28.82 -39.32 -29.73
N GLY A 96 28.42 -40.05 -28.70
CA GLY A 96 28.46 -41.51 -28.67
C GLY A 96 29.84 -42.14 -28.91
N CYS A 97 29.90 -43.47 -28.84
CA CYS A 97 31.13 -44.23 -29.10
C CYS A 97 30.87 -45.24 -30.22
N VAL A 98 31.81 -45.33 -31.16
CA VAL A 98 31.77 -46.31 -32.24
C VAL A 98 32.93 -47.29 -32.04
N GLY A 99 32.64 -48.59 -32.09
CA GLY A 99 33.67 -49.62 -32.08
C GLY A 99 34.39 -49.65 -33.43
N ILE A 100 35.65 -49.23 -33.48
CA ILE A 100 36.48 -49.34 -34.68
C ILE A 100 37.23 -50.68 -34.64
N PRO A 101 37.07 -51.54 -35.66
CA PRO A 101 37.88 -52.76 -35.74
C PRO A 101 39.35 -52.39 -35.96
N HIS A 102 40.24 -52.97 -35.16
CA HIS A 102 41.68 -52.89 -35.35
C HIS A 102 42.26 -54.29 -35.50
N ILE A 103 43.31 -54.39 -36.30
CA ILE A 103 44.10 -55.62 -36.42
C ILE A 103 45.15 -55.55 -35.33
N ASN A 104 45.05 -56.42 -34.33
CA ASN A 104 46.18 -56.69 -33.47
C ASN A 104 47.13 -57.58 -34.30
N PRO A 105 48.33 -57.12 -34.68
CA PRO A 105 49.18 -57.81 -35.67
C PRO A 105 49.68 -59.18 -35.20
N GLY A 106 49.32 -59.61 -33.99
CA GLY A 106 49.87 -60.78 -33.36
C GLY A 106 51.29 -60.52 -32.89
N HIS A 107 51.75 -61.30 -31.93
CA HIS A 107 53.12 -61.25 -31.45
C HIS A 107 53.66 -62.67 -31.36
N VAL A 108 54.94 -62.84 -31.74
CA VAL A 108 55.69 -64.06 -31.49
C VAL A 108 56.65 -63.74 -30.35
N GLY A 109 56.21 -64.07 -29.14
CA GLY A 109 57.05 -64.07 -27.95
C GLY A 109 57.64 -65.45 -27.72
N HIS A 110 58.45 -65.58 -26.68
CA HIS A 110 58.85 -66.87 -26.14
C HIS A 110 58.84 -66.79 -24.63
N HIS A 111 58.35 -67.84 -23.97
CA HIS A 111 58.54 -68.01 -22.53
C HIS A 111 59.27 -69.33 -22.29
N THR A 112 60.09 -69.37 -21.23
CA THR A 112 60.82 -70.59 -20.88
C THR A 112 59.98 -71.44 -19.95
N GLU A 113 59.59 -72.63 -20.39
CA GLU A 113 58.92 -73.62 -19.54
C GLU A 113 59.92 -74.72 -19.15
N CYS A 114 60.04 -74.98 -17.84
CA CYS A 114 60.96 -75.99 -17.32
C CYS A 114 60.19 -77.13 -16.68
N ARG A 115 60.45 -78.37 -17.11
CA ARG A 115 59.85 -79.58 -16.53
C ARG A 115 60.93 -80.49 -15.94
N TRP A 116 60.62 -81.10 -14.80
CA TRP A 116 61.56 -81.90 -14.03
C TRP A 116 61.30 -83.39 -14.25
N ILE A 117 62.25 -84.09 -14.88
CA ILE A 117 62.18 -85.55 -15.10
C ILE A 117 63.56 -86.16 -14.79
N GLY A 118 63.93 -86.21 -13.51
CA GLY A 118 65.26 -86.65 -13.03
C GLY A 118 66.40 -85.65 -13.28
N VAL A 119 66.23 -84.75 -14.25
CA VAL A 119 67.07 -83.56 -14.53
C VAL A 119 66.14 -82.42 -14.98
N ARG A 120 66.50 -81.15 -14.70
CA ARG A 120 65.72 -79.97 -15.12
C ARG A 120 65.95 -79.72 -16.60
N ILE A 121 64.92 -79.90 -17.41
CA ILE A 121 64.96 -79.57 -18.83
C ILE A 121 64.08 -78.34 -19.03
N CYS A 122 64.68 -77.27 -19.52
CA CYS A 122 63.99 -76.04 -19.87
C CYS A 122 63.92 -75.92 -21.39
N ALA A 123 62.73 -75.62 -21.91
CA ALA A 123 62.52 -75.34 -23.33
C ALA A 123 61.93 -73.95 -23.48
N GLU A 124 62.39 -73.20 -24.49
CA GLU A 124 61.70 -71.99 -24.93
C GLU A 124 60.47 -72.40 -25.74
N VAL A 125 59.30 -72.09 -25.20
CA VAL A 125 58.03 -72.32 -25.87
C VAL A 125 57.64 -71.00 -26.55
N PRO A 126 57.44 -70.99 -27.88
CA PRO A 126 57.01 -69.78 -28.57
C PRO A 126 55.57 -69.44 -28.19
N ASP A 127 55.36 -68.22 -27.69
CA ASP A 127 54.04 -67.64 -27.51
C ASP A 127 53.61 -66.99 -28.82
N ILE A 128 52.86 -67.74 -29.62
CA ILE A 128 52.30 -67.22 -30.86
C ILE A 128 50.89 -66.71 -30.57
N THR A 129 50.75 -65.39 -30.46
CA THR A 129 49.42 -64.77 -30.55
C THR A 129 49.14 -64.51 -32.01
N ALA A 130 48.17 -65.24 -32.57
CA ALA A 130 47.72 -65.02 -33.95
C ALA A 130 47.14 -63.60 -34.10
N PRO A 131 47.24 -62.99 -35.29
CA PRO A 131 46.56 -61.74 -35.56
C PRO A 131 45.07 -61.89 -35.26
N SER A 132 44.51 -60.96 -34.49
CA SER A 132 43.10 -60.97 -34.12
C SER A 132 42.43 -59.64 -34.45
N LEU A 133 41.17 -59.70 -34.86
CA LEU A 133 40.33 -58.52 -35.01
C LEU A 133 39.78 -58.14 -33.63
N GLY A 134 40.30 -57.06 -33.06
CA GLY A 134 39.74 -56.43 -31.87
C GLY A 134 38.85 -55.24 -32.24
N THR A 135 37.99 -54.79 -31.34
CA THR A 135 37.25 -53.53 -31.48
C THR A 135 37.71 -52.55 -30.41
N THR A 136 38.15 -51.36 -30.81
CA THR A 136 38.44 -50.26 -29.87
C THR A 136 37.32 -49.24 -29.96
N ASN A 137 36.68 -48.94 -28.83
CA ASN A 137 35.68 -47.87 -28.79
C ASN A 137 36.38 -46.52 -28.96
N GLN A 138 36.06 -45.82 -30.05
CA GLN A 138 36.45 -44.45 -30.27
C GLN A 138 35.22 -43.58 -30.04
N CYS A 139 35.28 -42.74 -29.02
CA CYS A 139 34.21 -41.79 -28.69
C CYS A 139 34.53 -40.45 -29.33
N ALA A 140 33.52 -39.82 -29.91
CA ALA A 140 33.65 -38.47 -30.43
C ALA A 140 33.18 -37.49 -29.36
N GLU A 141 34.02 -36.53 -29.00
CA GLU A 141 33.60 -35.41 -28.15
C GLU A 141 33.20 -34.25 -29.04
N TYR A 142 32.31 -33.39 -28.57
CA TYR A 142 32.03 -32.11 -29.23
C TYR A 142 32.29 -30.96 -28.29
N HIS A 143 32.80 -29.89 -28.87
CA HIS A 143 33.06 -28.62 -28.21
C HIS A 143 32.29 -27.55 -28.95
N TRP A 144 31.65 -26.65 -28.20
CA TRP A 144 30.99 -25.50 -28.79
C TRP A 144 31.22 -24.24 -27.95
N HIS A 145 31.25 -23.11 -28.63
CA HIS A 145 31.22 -21.79 -28.02
C HIS A 145 30.21 -20.93 -28.78
N ALA A 146 29.51 -20.05 -28.08
CA ALA A 146 28.60 -19.09 -28.68
C ALA A 146 28.59 -17.78 -27.90
N ASP A 147 28.38 -16.69 -28.63
CA ASP A 147 28.06 -15.40 -28.08
C ASP A 147 26.55 -15.19 -28.19
N ILE A 148 25.91 -14.89 -27.06
CA ILE A 148 24.50 -14.53 -27.00
C ILE A 148 24.42 -13.00 -26.90
N LYS A 149 23.82 -12.37 -27.90
CA LYS A 149 23.63 -10.92 -27.99
C LYS A 149 22.15 -10.57 -28.01
N THR A 150 21.79 -9.40 -27.54
CA THR A 150 20.43 -8.87 -27.69
C THR A 150 20.14 -8.56 -29.17
N ASP A 151 19.02 -9.03 -29.71
CA ASP A 151 18.58 -8.87 -31.11
C ASP A 151 17.31 -8.02 -31.22
N GLY A 152 17.23 -6.95 -30.43
CA GLY A 152 16.08 -6.07 -30.38
C GLY A 152 15.75 -5.53 -28.99
N PRO A 153 14.72 -4.68 -28.88
CA PRO A 153 14.30 -4.12 -27.62
C PRO A 153 13.70 -5.20 -26.71
N LEU A 154 13.94 -5.07 -25.41
CA LEU A 154 13.16 -5.75 -24.38
C LEU A 154 11.67 -5.36 -24.53
N VAL A 155 10.80 -6.37 -24.59
CA VAL A 155 9.35 -6.19 -24.65
C VAL A 155 8.79 -6.54 -23.28
N VAL A 156 7.95 -5.63 -22.76
CA VAL A 156 7.21 -5.85 -21.52
C VAL A 156 5.74 -5.62 -21.81
N ALA A 157 4.91 -6.62 -21.50
CA ALA A 157 3.49 -6.62 -21.81
C ALA A 157 2.67 -7.28 -20.70
N GLN A 158 1.36 -7.18 -20.76
CA GLN A 158 0.46 -7.82 -19.80
C GLN A 158 0.40 -9.34 -20.03
N ALA A 159 0.48 -10.14 -18.95
CA ALA A 159 0.20 -11.58 -18.97
C ALA A 159 -0.77 -11.96 -17.84
N GLY A 160 -2.08 -11.98 -18.14
CA GLY A 160 -3.11 -12.21 -17.13
C GLY A 160 -3.05 -11.15 -16.02
N ASN A 161 -2.84 -11.59 -14.77
CA ASN A 161 -2.60 -10.72 -13.61
C ASN A 161 -1.12 -10.35 -13.42
N GLY A 162 -0.22 -10.82 -14.27
CA GLY A 162 1.23 -10.55 -14.20
C GLY A 162 1.74 -9.79 -15.41
N VAL A 163 3.06 -9.87 -15.61
CA VAL A 163 3.79 -9.22 -16.69
C VAL A 163 4.57 -10.24 -17.48
N HIS A 164 4.42 -10.18 -18.80
CA HIS A 164 5.25 -10.86 -19.76
C HIS A 164 6.48 -10.04 -20.06
N VAL A 165 7.67 -10.63 -19.93
CA VAL A 165 8.93 -10.00 -20.31
C VAL A 165 9.60 -10.86 -21.36
N GLU A 166 9.89 -10.32 -22.55
CA GLU A 166 10.62 -11.01 -23.63
C GLU A 166 11.84 -10.21 -24.05
N GLN A 167 12.96 -10.91 -24.29
CA GLN A 167 14.19 -10.29 -24.80
C GLN A 167 14.65 -11.02 -26.06
N PRO A 168 14.42 -10.50 -27.28
CA PRO A 168 14.97 -11.11 -28.49
C PRO A 168 16.49 -11.28 -28.36
N LEU A 169 16.99 -12.48 -28.65
CA LEU A 169 18.41 -12.83 -28.61
C LEU A 169 18.87 -13.41 -29.95
N PHE A 170 20.08 -13.02 -30.34
CA PHE A 170 20.84 -13.57 -31.45
C PHE A 170 22.02 -14.35 -30.87
N VAL A 171 22.12 -15.61 -31.26
CA VAL A 171 23.17 -16.52 -30.84
C VAL A 171 24.04 -16.80 -32.06
N SER A 172 25.32 -16.48 -31.98
CA SER A 172 26.31 -16.82 -33.01
C SER A 172 27.46 -17.57 -32.38
N GLY A 173 27.90 -18.67 -32.98
CA GLY A 173 28.94 -19.50 -32.39
C GLY A 173 29.56 -20.48 -33.35
N GLN A 174 30.42 -21.34 -32.81
CA GLN A 174 30.99 -22.47 -33.53
C GLN A 174 30.80 -23.75 -32.73
N ALA A 175 30.46 -24.83 -33.43
CA ALA A 175 30.38 -26.18 -32.86
C ALA A 175 31.23 -27.14 -33.70
N GLY A 176 32.01 -27.99 -33.05
CA GLY A 176 32.90 -28.94 -33.73
C GLY A 176 33.07 -30.23 -32.95
N VAL A 177 33.51 -31.26 -33.66
CA VAL A 177 33.91 -32.54 -33.06
C VAL A 177 35.40 -32.49 -32.72
N GLY A 178 35.80 -33.00 -31.57
CA GLY A 178 37.18 -33.18 -31.13
C GLY A 178 37.79 -34.51 -31.61
N GLY A 179 39.12 -34.62 -31.54
CA GLY A 179 39.88 -35.84 -31.87
C GLY A 179 40.55 -35.84 -33.25
N ASP A 180 41.49 -36.76 -33.45
CA ASP A 180 42.31 -36.82 -34.68
C ASP A 180 41.48 -37.15 -35.93
N LEU A 181 40.38 -37.89 -35.76
CA LEU A 181 39.42 -38.17 -36.83
C LEU A 181 38.66 -36.90 -37.27
N ALA A 182 38.39 -35.98 -36.33
CA ALA A 182 37.69 -34.73 -36.65
C ALA A 182 38.59 -33.74 -37.42
N LYS A 183 39.90 -33.73 -37.14
CA LYS A 183 40.90 -32.96 -37.90
C LYS A 183 41.03 -33.46 -39.33
N LEU A 184 40.98 -34.78 -39.52
CA LEU A 184 41.10 -35.42 -40.85
C LEU A 184 39.89 -35.10 -41.75
N LEU A 185 38.71 -34.91 -41.15
CA LEU A 185 37.44 -34.73 -41.86
C LEU A 185 36.93 -33.28 -41.88
N SER A 186 37.73 -32.31 -41.44
CA SER A 186 37.34 -30.89 -41.31
C SER A 186 36.04 -30.69 -40.51
N LEU A 187 35.84 -31.50 -39.46
CA LEU A 187 34.64 -31.46 -38.61
C LEU A 187 34.81 -30.52 -37.40
N SER A 188 35.91 -29.77 -37.35
CA SER A 188 36.21 -28.80 -36.29
C SER A 188 35.65 -27.42 -36.62
N GLY A 189 34.70 -26.93 -35.81
CA GLY A 189 34.33 -25.51 -35.75
C GLY A 189 33.40 -25.00 -36.86
N LYS A 190 32.24 -25.63 -37.06
CA LYS A 190 31.20 -25.10 -37.95
C LYS A 190 30.48 -23.93 -37.29
N ASN A 191 30.38 -22.82 -38.01
CA ASN A 191 29.62 -21.65 -37.57
C ASN A 191 28.13 -21.98 -37.51
N PHE A 192 27.45 -21.41 -36.54
CA PHE A 192 25.99 -21.44 -36.47
C PHE A 192 25.43 -20.11 -36.00
N GLU A 193 24.19 -19.86 -36.43
CA GLU A 193 23.41 -18.71 -36.01
C GLU A 193 22.01 -19.17 -35.63
N ALA A 194 21.51 -18.67 -34.51
CA ALA A 194 20.15 -18.93 -34.07
C ALA A 194 19.53 -17.67 -33.49
N ARG A 195 18.22 -17.50 -33.72
CA ARG A 195 17.42 -16.47 -33.06
C ARG A 195 16.42 -17.12 -32.13
N LEU A 196 16.36 -16.64 -30.90
CA LEU A 196 15.43 -17.10 -29.90
C LEU A 196 14.83 -15.91 -29.17
N VAL A 197 13.56 -16.03 -28.81
CA VAL A 197 12.86 -15.03 -27.99
C VAL A 197 12.47 -15.76 -26.70
N PRO A 198 13.33 -15.74 -25.67
CA PRO A 198 12.97 -16.21 -24.35
C PRO A 198 12.05 -15.18 -23.71
N GLY A 199 11.10 -15.66 -22.94
CA GLY A 199 10.23 -14.81 -22.14
C GLY A 199 9.94 -15.39 -20.77
N VAL A 200 9.30 -14.59 -19.94
CA VAL A 200 8.81 -15.02 -18.63
C VAL A 200 7.56 -14.25 -18.25
N ASP A 201 6.53 -14.99 -17.83
CA ASP A 201 5.35 -14.45 -17.17
C ASP A 201 5.63 -14.35 -15.67
N LEU A 202 5.80 -13.13 -15.18
CA LEU A 202 6.12 -12.82 -13.79
C LEU A 202 4.87 -12.34 -13.03
N GLN A 203 4.67 -12.85 -11.82
CA GLN A 203 3.67 -12.35 -10.88
C GLN A 203 4.34 -12.12 -9.53
N LEU A 204 4.22 -10.91 -9.00
CA LEU A 204 4.69 -10.55 -7.66
C LEU A 204 3.50 -10.33 -6.73
N ASP A 205 3.52 -11.01 -5.59
CA ASP A 205 2.52 -10.88 -4.55
C ASP A 205 3.20 -10.82 -3.16
N MET A 206 2.40 -10.64 -2.10
CA MET A 206 2.82 -10.83 -0.72
C MET A 206 1.87 -11.79 -0.01
N ASN A 207 2.42 -12.67 0.81
CA ASN A 207 1.60 -13.52 1.67
C ASN A 207 1.13 -12.77 2.93
N ASP A 208 0.29 -13.43 3.73
CA ASP A 208 -0.25 -12.92 5.00
C ASP A 208 0.82 -12.57 6.04
N LYS A 209 2.03 -13.11 5.91
CA LYS A 209 3.19 -12.86 6.78
C LYS A 209 4.07 -11.69 6.32
N TRP A 210 3.63 -10.94 5.31
CA TRP A 210 4.38 -9.86 4.69
C TRP A 210 5.65 -10.31 3.97
N CYS A 211 5.70 -11.57 3.52
CA CYS A 211 6.78 -12.05 2.67
C CYS A 211 6.42 -11.89 1.19
N PRO A 212 7.32 -11.32 0.37
CA PRO A 212 7.12 -11.27 -1.07
C PRO A 212 7.16 -12.69 -1.65
N VAL A 213 6.27 -12.95 -2.60
CA VAL A 213 6.16 -14.21 -3.33
C VAL A 213 6.22 -13.84 -4.80
N LEU A 214 7.34 -14.16 -5.46
CA LEU A 214 7.45 -14.04 -6.91
C LEU A 214 7.28 -15.41 -7.54
N THR A 215 6.38 -15.50 -8.52
CA THR A 215 6.23 -16.65 -9.39
C THR A 215 6.61 -16.26 -10.81
N GLY A 216 7.27 -17.17 -11.52
CA GLY A 216 7.75 -16.95 -12.89
C GLY A 216 7.52 -18.18 -13.73
N THR A 217 6.74 -18.05 -14.79
CA THR A 217 6.52 -19.12 -15.78
C THR A 217 7.28 -18.73 -17.04
N PRO A 218 8.42 -19.35 -17.35
CA PRO A 218 9.13 -19.00 -18.56
C PRO A 218 8.35 -19.45 -19.78
N THR A 219 8.41 -18.59 -20.76
CA THR A 219 7.92 -18.79 -22.11
C THR A 219 9.12 -18.73 -23.05
N GLY A 220 8.95 -19.18 -24.28
CA GLY A 220 10.02 -19.02 -25.25
C GLY A 220 9.69 -19.65 -26.57
N ARG A 221 10.24 -19.07 -27.63
CA ARG A 221 10.12 -19.61 -28.98
C ARG A 221 11.41 -19.45 -29.76
N TRP A 222 11.73 -20.48 -30.52
CA TRP A 222 12.77 -20.42 -31.54
C TRP A 222 12.23 -19.68 -32.76
N VAL A 223 12.97 -18.69 -33.24
CA VAL A 223 12.64 -17.92 -34.46
C VAL A 223 13.33 -18.55 -35.67
N SER A 224 14.52 -19.13 -35.49
CA SER A 224 15.20 -19.96 -36.49
C SER A 224 15.61 -21.32 -35.91
N SER A 225 15.68 -22.35 -36.76
CA SER A 225 16.06 -23.70 -36.36
C SER A 225 17.48 -23.73 -35.79
N ALA A 226 17.62 -24.01 -34.50
CA ALA A 226 18.91 -24.18 -33.82
C ALA A 226 19.48 -25.59 -34.05
N SER A 227 19.57 -26.00 -35.31
CA SER A 227 20.20 -27.25 -35.71
C SER A 227 21.46 -26.97 -36.50
N VAL A 228 22.58 -27.50 -36.02
CA VAL A 228 23.86 -27.42 -36.74
C VAL A 228 24.16 -28.80 -37.31
N GLU A 229 24.29 -28.89 -38.63
CA GLU A 229 24.76 -30.10 -39.29
C GLU A 229 26.26 -30.23 -39.04
N VAL A 230 26.65 -30.92 -37.96
CA VAL A 230 28.06 -31.03 -37.55
C VAL A 230 28.80 -32.06 -38.39
N VAL A 231 28.12 -33.13 -38.79
CA VAL A 231 28.65 -34.12 -39.76
C VAL A 231 27.77 -34.08 -41.00
N GLY A 232 28.34 -33.65 -42.13
CA GLY A 232 27.69 -33.84 -43.43
C GLY A 232 27.71 -35.33 -43.82
N LYS A 233 26.83 -35.77 -44.72
CA LYS A 233 26.87 -37.15 -45.22
C LYS A 233 28.21 -37.39 -45.93
N ASN A 234 29.15 -37.98 -45.22
CA ASN A 234 30.48 -38.28 -45.71
C ASN A 234 30.60 -39.78 -45.88
N CYS A 235 31.01 -40.19 -47.07
CA CYS A 235 31.11 -41.59 -47.43
C CYS A 235 32.57 -41.92 -47.74
N LEU A 236 33.09 -42.93 -47.06
CA LEU A 236 34.42 -43.47 -47.28
C LEU A 236 34.29 -44.70 -48.15
N GLY A 237 34.79 -44.62 -49.39
CA GLY A 237 34.96 -45.76 -50.27
C GLY A 237 36.27 -46.47 -49.98
N PHE A 238 36.21 -47.77 -49.71
CA PHE A 238 37.40 -48.61 -49.60
C PHE A 238 37.58 -49.36 -50.91
N ASP A 239 38.68 -49.10 -51.62
CA ASP A 239 39.02 -49.85 -52.83
C ASP A 239 39.74 -51.14 -52.45
N PHE A 240 39.05 -52.28 -52.57
CA PHE A 240 39.61 -53.62 -52.38
C PHE A 240 40.00 -54.28 -53.72
N GLY A 241 40.24 -53.51 -54.78
CA GLY A 241 40.58 -54.01 -56.10
C GLY A 241 39.45 -54.86 -56.69
N SER A 242 39.75 -56.11 -57.06
CA SER A 242 38.77 -57.02 -57.67
C SER A 242 37.62 -57.46 -56.77
N LEU A 243 37.66 -57.12 -55.48
CA LEU A 243 36.63 -57.47 -54.49
C LEU A 243 35.54 -56.39 -54.33
N GLY A 244 35.64 -55.27 -55.08
CA GLY A 244 34.64 -54.20 -55.12
C GLY A 244 35.02 -52.96 -54.32
N HIS A 245 34.15 -51.95 -54.36
CA HIS A 245 34.33 -50.65 -53.70
C HIS A 245 33.20 -50.38 -52.71
N PRO A 246 33.13 -51.10 -51.59
CA PRO A 246 32.14 -50.82 -50.56
C PRO A 246 32.32 -49.40 -50.01
N GLU A 247 31.21 -48.69 -49.93
CA GLU A 247 31.13 -47.33 -49.42
C GLU A 247 30.46 -47.35 -48.05
N VAL A 248 31.14 -46.81 -47.04
CA VAL A 248 30.57 -46.64 -45.70
C VAL A 248 30.27 -45.17 -45.49
N CYS A 249 28.99 -44.83 -45.44
CA CYS A 249 28.53 -43.48 -45.17
C CYS A 249 28.28 -43.27 -43.68
N ALA A 250 28.75 -42.15 -43.15
CA ALA A 250 28.40 -41.63 -41.83
C ALA A 250 27.76 -40.23 -41.98
N GLY A 251 26.60 -40.02 -41.35
CA GLY A 251 25.87 -38.75 -41.33
C GLY A 251 24.57 -38.72 -42.17
N PRO A 252 23.80 -37.61 -42.13
CA PRO A 252 24.11 -36.38 -41.38
C PRO A 252 23.81 -36.50 -39.87
N ILE A 253 24.68 -35.92 -39.05
CA ILE A 253 24.45 -35.76 -37.60
C ILE A 253 24.12 -34.28 -37.35
N ASN A 254 22.87 -34.03 -37.01
CA ASN A 254 22.40 -32.70 -36.60
C ASN A 254 22.49 -32.59 -35.08
N LEU A 255 23.27 -31.63 -34.59
CA LEU A 255 23.25 -31.25 -33.18
C LEU A 255 22.06 -30.32 -32.95
N GLY A 256 21.05 -30.83 -32.26
CA GLY A 256 19.91 -30.05 -31.78
C GLY A 256 20.33 -29.17 -30.61
N LEU A 257 20.85 -27.97 -30.90
CA LEU A 257 21.25 -27.01 -29.87
C LEU A 257 20.08 -26.54 -29.03
N ALA A 258 18.84 -26.68 -29.53
CA ALA A 258 17.63 -26.36 -28.81
C ALA A 258 17.53 -27.10 -27.46
N ASP A 259 17.81 -28.40 -27.40
CA ASP A 259 17.67 -29.18 -26.17
C ASP A 259 18.73 -28.82 -25.13
N VAL A 260 19.97 -28.60 -25.58
CA VAL A 260 21.09 -28.15 -24.73
C VAL A 260 20.81 -26.76 -24.16
N LEU A 261 20.33 -25.84 -24.99
CA LEU A 261 20.01 -24.47 -24.58
C LEU A 261 18.76 -24.43 -23.68
N ASN A 262 17.75 -25.27 -23.94
CA ASN A 262 16.58 -25.42 -23.05
C ASN A 262 16.99 -25.92 -21.67
N GLY A 263 17.93 -26.86 -21.58
CA GLY A 263 18.51 -27.31 -20.31
C GLY A 263 19.17 -26.18 -19.53
N GLN A 264 20.03 -25.39 -20.19
CA GLN A 264 20.68 -24.23 -19.59
C GLN A 264 19.68 -23.16 -19.13
N ILE A 265 18.62 -22.90 -19.92
CA ILE A 265 17.55 -21.96 -19.55
C ILE A 265 16.81 -22.43 -18.29
N ASN A 266 16.54 -23.74 -18.18
CA ASN A 266 15.89 -24.32 -17.00
C ASN A 266 16.76 -24.19 -15.73
N ASP A 267 18.07 -24.42 -15.83
CA ASP A 267 18.98 -24.24 -14.71
C ASP A 267 19.08 -22.77 -14.27
N HIS A 268 19.02 -21.84 -15.22
CA HIS A 268 18.99 -20.41 -14.92
C HIS A 268 17.67 -19.99 -14.27
N ARG A 269 16.54 -20.66 -14.57
CA ARG A 269 15.24 -20.39 -13.92
C ARG A 269 15.31 -20.55 -12.39
N ALA A 270 15.88 -21.66 -11.92
CA ALA A 270 16.03 -21.92 -10.49
C ALA A 270 16.96 -20.88 -9.84
N LYS A 271 18.06 -20.51 -10.53
CA LYS A 271 18.97 -19.46 -10.07
C LYS A 271 18.33 -18.08 -10.02
N ILE A 272 17.47 -17.75 -10.98
CA ILE A 272 16.70 -16.50 -11.01
C ILE A 272 15.75 -16.45 -9.80
N GLN A 273 15.03 -17.53 -9.53
CA GLN A 273 14.11 -17.58 -8.39
C GLN A 273 14.84 -17.49 -7.04
N ASP A 274 16.01 -18.14 -6.91
CA ASP A 274 16.89 -18.00 -5.74
C ASP A 274 17.46 -16.58 -5.60
N ALA A 275 17.93 -15.98 -6.69
CA ALA A 275 18.45 -14.61 -6.70
C ALA A 275 17.39 -13.59 -6.28
N ILE A 276 16.15 -13.77 -6.71
CA ILE A 276 15.02 -12.90 -6.35
C ILE A 276 14.67 -13.08 -4.88
N THR A 277 14.62 -14.33 -4.39
CA THR A 277 14.39 -14.61 -2.95
C THR A 277 15.46 -13.96 -2.08
N LYS A 278 16.71 -13.91 -2.57
CA LYS A 278 17.82 -13.21 -1.91
C LYS A 278 17.75 -11.68 -2.05
N ALA A 279 17.23 -11.16 -3.15
CA ALA A 279 17.08 -9.72 -3.39
C ALA A 279 15.97 -9.09 -2.54
N LEU A 280 14.91 -9.84 -2.24
CA LEU A 280 13.79 -9.40 -1.41
C LEU A 280 13.63 -10.31 -0.17
N PRO A 281 14.58 -10.29 0.77
CA PRO A 281 14.53 -11.17 1.93
C PRO A 281 13.34 -10.79 2.83
N CYS A 282 12.44 -11.76 3.08
CA CYS A 282 11.21 -11.52 3.84
C CYS A 282 11.45 -10.80 5.17
N GLY A 283 12.50 -11.21 5.92
CA GLY A 283 12.85 -10.59 7.19
C GLY A 283 13.20 -9.09 7.08
N ALA A 284 13.88 -8.68 6.00
CA ALA A 284 14.25 -7.28 5.81
C ALA A 284 13.04 -6.41 5.41
N LEU A 285 12.13 -6.93 4.59
CA LEU A 285 10.89 -6.20 4.27
C LEU A 285 10.02 -6.09 5.51
N ARG A 286 9.78 -7.21 6.19
CA ARG A 286 8.94 -7.27 7.39
C ARG A 286 9.45 -6.34 8.49
N SER A 287 10.75 -6.37 8.80
CA SER A 287 11.34 -5.47 9.82
C SER A 287 11.21 -3.99 9.45
N LYS A 288 11.34 -3.63 8.17
CA LYS A 288 11.10 -2.24 7.71
C LYS A 288 9.65 -1.81 7.93
N VAL A 289 8.68 -2.69 7.69
CA VAL A 289 7.26 -2.40 7.95
C VAL A 289 6.98 -2.34 9.46
N GLU A 290 7.49 -3.30 10.25
CA GLU A 290 7.38 -3.32 11.72
C GLU A 290 7.89 -2.02 12.35
N ALA A 291 9.01 -1.49 11.85
CA ALA A 291 9.58 -0.24 12.32
C ALA A 291 8.68 0.99 12.07
N GLN A 292 7.71 0.90 11.15
CA GLN A 292 6.75 1.97 10.85
C GLN A 292 5.34 1.66 11.39
N TRP A 293 5.09 0.44 11.88
CA TRP A 293 3.78 -0.02 12.32
C TRP A 293 3.56 0.24 13.81
N HIS A 294 3.34 1.50 14.15
CA HIS A 294 3.11 1.95 15.52
C HIS A 294 1.98 2.99 15.57
N ALA A 295 1.39 3.17 16.75
CA ALA A 295 0.46 4.26 16.98
C ALA A 295 1.19 5.62 16.86
N ILE A 296 0.52 6.59 16.24
CA ILE A 296 1.03 7.94 16.03
C ILE A 296 0.12 8.92 16.77
N ALA A 297 0.71 9.83 17.55
CA ALA A 297 0.01 10.93 18.18
C ALA A 297 0.54 12.25 17.63
N ILE A 298 -0.28 12.97 16.86
CA ILE A 298 0.08 14.27 16.29
C ILE A 298 -0.49 15.37 17.19
N LYS A 299 0.39 16.14 17.81
CA LYS A 299 -0.01 17.31 18.62
C LYS A 299 -0.57 18.41 17.71
N ILE A 300 -1.72 18.96 18.10
CA ILE A 300 -2.37 20.11 17.49
C ILE A 300 -2.41 21.21 18.56
N ASP A 301 -1.49 22.16 18.42
CA ASP A 301 -1.43 23.33 19.29
C ASP A 301 -2.60 24.26 18.99
N ARG A 302 -3.16 24.84 20.06
CA ARG A 302 -4.27 25.79 19.97
C ARG A 302 -3.88 27.07 20.71
N PRO A 303 -4.04 28.26 20.11
CA PRO A 303 -3.81 29.51 20.82
C PRO A 303 -4.64 29.59 22.10
N ASP A 304 -4.00 29.97 23.21
CA ASP A 304 -4.63 30.20 24.52
C ASP A 304 -5.46 29.03 25.06
N SER A 305 -5.18 27.80 24.64
CA SER A 305 -5.97 26.61 24.97
C SER A 305 -5.12 25.35 25.09
N THR A 306 -5.59 24.35 25.86
CA THR A 306 -4.94 23.05 25.98
C THR A 306 -4.76 22.41 24.59
N PRO A 307 -3.58 21.87 24.25
CA PRO A 307 -3.38 21.18 23.00
C PRO A 307 -4.29 19.95 22.92
N VAL A 308 -4.59 19.53 21.70
CA VAL A 308 -5.30 18.27 21.41
C VAL A 308 -4.42 17.38 20.56
N TYR A 309 -4.65 16.08 20.60
CA TYR A 309 -3.86 15.09 19.90
C TYR A 309 -4.73 14.34 18.90
N LEU A 310 -4.31 14.32 17.64
CA LEU A 310 -4.82 13.40 16.64
C LEU A 310 -4.09 12.07 16.81
N ASN A 311 -4.78 11.10 17.37
CA ASN A 311 -4.30 9.75 17.60
C ASN A 311 -4.68 8.88 16.41
N ILE A 312 -3.70 8.17 15.85
CA ILE A 312 -3.85 7.28 14.70
C ILE A 312 -3.28 5.92 15.10
N VAL A 313 -4.14 4.90 15.17
CA VAL A 313 -3.75 3.54 15.56
C VAL A 313 -4.02 2.60 14.40
N PRO A 314 -2.98 2.13 13.66
CA PRO A 314 -3.18 1.26 12.51
C PRO A 314 -3.73 -0.11 12.97
N THR A 315 -4.73 -0.62 12.25
CA THR A 315 -5.47 -1.83 12.60
C THR A 315 -5.30 -2.95 11.57
N ALA A 316 -5.22 -2.61 10.29
CA ALA A 316 -5.08 -3.58 9.21
C ALA A 316 -4.32 -3.01 8.01
N ALA A 317 -3.72 -3.89 7.22
CA ALA A 317 -3.16 -3.56 5.92
C ALA A 317 -3.62 -4.59 4.88
N SER A 318 -3.63 -4.20 3.62
CA SER A 318 -3.92 -5.11 2.51
C SER A 318 -3.13 -4.72 1.26
N PHE A 319 -2.79 -5.74 0.47
CA PHE A 319 -1.98 -5.60 -0.74
C PHE A 319 -2.63 -6.32 -1.92
N SER A 320 -2.58 -5.72 -3.11
CA SER A 320 -3.16 -6.33 -4.32
C SER A 320 -2.23 -7.31 -5.04
N GLY A 321 -0.94 -7.30 -4.75
CA GLY A 321 0.07 -7.79 -5.69
C GLY A 321 0.37 -6.75 -6.78
N LEU A 322 1.34 -7.07 -7.63
CA LEU A 322 1.53 -6.38 -8.91
C LEU A 322 0.57 -6.98 -9.92
N VAL A 323 -0.33 -6.15 -10.43
CA VAL A 323 -1.34 -6.53 -11.43
C VAL A 323 -0.97 -5.91 -12.76
N GLY A 324 -0.75 -6.73 -13.78
CA GLY A 324 -0.54 -6.24 -15.15
C GLY A 324 -1.79 -5.58 -15.72
N GLU A 325 -1.63 -4.44 -16.38
CA GLU A 325 -2.64 -3.68 -17.12
C GLU A 325 -2.14 -3.39 -18.55
N ALA A 326 -2.98 -2.79 -19.40
CA ALA A 326 -2.64 -2.56 -20.81
C ALA A 326 -1.42 -1.65 -21.02
N GLN A 327 -1.19 -0.68 -20.13
CA GLN A 327 -0.14 0.35 -20.27
C GLN A 327 0.97 0.24 -19.20
N GLY A 328 0.87 -0.71 -18.27
CA GLY A 328 1.81 -0.83 -17.17
C GLY A 328 1.36 -1.83 -16.13
N MET A 329 1.98 -1.78 -14.96
CA MET A 329 1.54 -2.51 -13.77
C MET A 329 0.82 -1.57 -12.81
N LYS A 330 -0.15 -2.12 -12.09
CA LYS A 330 -0.79 -1.47 -10.95
C LYS A 330 -0.45 -2.21 -9.67
N MET A 331 -0.25 -1.43 -8.61
CA MET A 331 -0.05 -1.92 -7.26
C MET A 331 -0.88 -1.10 -6.29
N THR A 332 -1.63 -1.77 -5.40
CA THR A 332 -2.49 -1.12 -4.43
C THR A 332 -2.15 -1.57 -3.02
N VAL A 333 -1.89 -0.60 -2.15
CA VAL A 333 -1.71 -0.77 -0.71
C VAL A 333 -2.86 -0.08 0.00
N ARG A 334 -3.53 -0.79 0.90
CA ARG A 334 -4.60 -0.24 1.74
C ARG A 334 -4.20 -0.35 3.19
N VAL A 335 -4.35 0.72 3.96
CA VAL A 335 -4.11 0.77 5.41
C VAL A 335 -5.38 1.23 6.09
N ALA A 336 -5.82 0.50 7.12
CA ALA A 336 -6.90 0.89 8.01
C ALA A 336 -6.34 1.32 9.36
N ALA A 337 -6.96 2.32 9.99
CA ALA A 337 -6.57 2.84 11.28
C ALA A 337 -7.77 3.40 12.05
N LYS A 338 -7.73 3.32 13.38
CA LYS A 338 -8.62 4.08 14.24
C LYS A 338 -8.05 5.48 14.40
N THR A 339 -8.86 6.51 14.11
CA THR A 339 -8.47 7.90 14.27
C THR A 339 -9.38 8.63 15.24
N SER A 340 -8.76 9.27 16.24
CA SER A 340 -9.50 10.00 17.27
C SER A 340 -8.79 11.29 17.65
N LEU A 341 -9.57 12.31 17.99
CA LEU A 341 -9.10 13.55 18.59
C LEU A 341 -9.37 13.51 20.10
N ALA A 342 -8.31 13.60 20.90
CA ALA A 342 -8.40 13.55 22.36
C ALA A 342 -7.48 14.58 23.02
N ALA A 343 -7.72 14.87 24.30
CA ALA A 343 -6.85 15.76 25.09
C ALA A 343 -5.49 15.12 25.38
N GLU A 344 -5.40 13.79 25.36
CA GLU A 344 -4.21 13.02 25.68
C GLU A 344 -3.69 12.24 24.46
N PRO A 345 -2.35 12.09 24.32
CA PRO A 345 -1.76 11.28 23.27
C PRO A 345 -1.96 9.78 23.52
N VAL A 346 -2.18 9.02 22.46
CA VAL A 346 -2.10 7.56 22.52
C VAL A 346 -0.66 7.10 22.77
N ALA A 347 -0.48 6.01 23.51
CA ALA A 347 0.84 5.40 23.71
C ALA A 347 1.44 4.97 22.37
N THR A 348 2.61 5.52 22.01
CA THR A 348 3.30 5.30 20.73
C THR A 348 4.09 3.98 20.68
N GLN A 349 3.68 2.99 21.45
CA GLN A 349 4.35 1.69 21.51
C GLN A 349 4.23 0.93 20.18
N SER A 350 5.21 0.08 19.90
CA SER A 350 5.20 -0.80 18.72
C SER A 350 3.99 -1.73 18.77
N LEU A 351 3.32 -1.86 17.63
CA LEU A 351 2.20 -2.78 17.45
C LEU A 351 2.67 -4.00 16.67
N SER A 352 2.17 -5.18 17.00
CA SER A 352 2.39 -6.36 16.17
C SER A 352 1.79 -6.15 14.78
N LEU A 353 2.51 -6.51 13.72
CA LEU A 353 1.95 -6.49 12.37
C LEU A 353 0.73 -7.41 12.28
N PRO A 354 -0.42 -6.93 11.79
CA PRO A 354 -1.56 -7.77 11.50
C PRO A 354 -1.25 -8.66 10.28
N PRO A 355 -1.96 -9.79 10.11
CA PRO A 355 -1.93 -10.52 8.85
C PRO A 355 -2.26 -9.62 7.67
N LEU A 356 -1.47 -9.68 6.60
CA LEU A 356 -1.67 -8.88 5.41
C LEU A 356 -2.90 -9.38 4.63
N GLY A 357 -3.91 -8.52 4.47
CA GLY A 357 -5.09 -8.81 3.67
C GLY A 357 -4.86 -8.65 2.16
N LYS A 358 -5.88 -8.99 1.36
CA LYS A 358 -5.92 -8.75 -0.09
C LYS A 358 -6.83 -7.57 -0.42
N THR A 359 -6.46 -6.79 -1.44
CA THR A 359 -7.28 -5.69 -1.94
C THR A 359 -7.28 -5.67 -3.47
N SER A 360 -8.37 -5.19 -4.07
CA SER A 360 -8.52 -5.01 -5.52
C SER A 360 -8.94 -3.60 -5.88
N ALA A 361 -8.72 -2.63 -4.98
CA ALA A 361 -9.14 -1.26 -5.21
C ALA A 361 -8.43 -0.66 -6.45
N ASP A 362 -9.22 0.03 -7.25
CA ASP A 362 -8.91 0.53 -8.58
C ASP A 362 -8.58 2.02 -8.62
N ARG A 363 -8.64 2.70 -7.46
CA ARG A 363 -8.30 4.11 -7.29
C ARG A 363 -7.64 4.36 -5.93
N SER A 364 -6.79 5.39 -5.84
CA SER A 364 -6.34 5.87 -4.53
C SER A 364 -7.42 6.73 -3.88
N GLN A 365 -7.61 6.53 -2.58
CA GLN A 365 -8.67 7.17 -1.83
C GLN A 365 -8.28 7.29 -0.35
N ALA A 366 -8.59 8.42 0.26
CA ALA A 366 -8.62 8.61 1.69
C ALA A 366 -10.09 8.66 2.13
N ASP A 367 -10.44 7.81 3.09
CA ASP A 367 -11.74 7.75 3.74
C ASP A 367 -11.51 7.76 5.24
N ILE A 368 -11.39 8.95 5.82
CA ILE A 368 -10.91 9.17 7.17
C ILE A 368 -12.08 9.50 8.07
N THR A 369 -12.36 8.66 9.06
CA THR A 369 -13.38 8.89 10.08
C THR A 369 -12.73 9.28 11.41
N VAL A 370 -12.83 10.54 11.79
CA VAL A 370 -12.26 11.07 13.04
C VAL A 370 -13.35 11.16 14.10
N GLN A 371 -13.11 10.52 15.25
CA GLN A 371 -13.95 10.68 16.43
C GLN A 371 -13.31 11.67 17.40
N ALA A 372 -13.98 12.77 17.69
CA ALA A 372 -13.55 13.76 18.68
C ALA A 372 -14.36 13.60 19.96
N ALA A 373 -13.68 13.37 21.09
CA ALA A 373 -14.30 13.39 22.41
C ALA A 373 -13.87 14.67 23.14
N ALA A 374 -14.80 15.60 23.31
CA ALA A 374 -14.56 16.87 23.99
C ALA A 374 -15.09 16.82 25.43
N PRO A 375 -14.21 16.88 26.46
CA PRO A 375 -14.65 16.98 27.84
C PRO A 375 -15.48 18.24 28.06
N TYR A 376 -16.54 18.16 28.87
CA TYR A 376 -17.39 19.34 29.14
C TYR A 376 -16.61 20.50 29.74
N GLY A 377 -15.59 20.25 30.57
CA GLY A 377 -14.72 21.31 31.08
C GLY A 377 -14.01 22.11 29.98
N LEU A 378 -13.53 21.43 28.94
CA LEU A 378 -12.88 22.09 27.80
C LEU A 378 -13.88 22.93 26.99
N LEU A 379 -15.10 22.43 26.81
CA LEU A 379 -16.17 23.17 26.15
C LEU A 379 -16.62 24.36 27.00
N LEU A 380 -16.76 24.19 28.31
CA LEU A 380 -17.12 25.23 29.26
C LEU A 380 -16.12 26.38 29.26
N ASP A 381 -14.82 26.07 29.24
CA ASP A 381 -13.76 27.09 29.13
C ASP A 381 -13.93 27.92 27.86
N GLU A 382 -14.23 27.27 26.73
CA GLU A 382 -14.42 27.95 25.46
C GLU A 382 -15.70 28.80 25.44
N LEU A 383 -16.82 28.30 25.96
CA LEU A 383 -18.04 29.09 26.11
C LEU A 383 -17.80 30.29 27.04
N SER A 384 -17.13 30.07 28.18
CA SER A 384 -16.84 31.12 29.17
C SER A 384 -16.00 32.23 28.58
N LYS A 385 -14.94 31.93 27.82
CA LYS A 385 -14.11 32.95 27.13
C LYS A 385 -14.92 33.86 26.21
N ASN A 386 -15.96 33.31 25.58
CA ASN A 386 -16.74 34.02 24.57
C ASN A 386 -17.94 34.78 25.17
N LEU A 387 -18.54 34.26 26.24
CA LEU A 387 -19.79 34.74 26.82
C LEU A 387 -19.62 35.47 28.16
N LYS A 388 -18.73 35.02 29.05
CA LYS A 388 -18.59 35.58 30.40
C LYS A 388 -18.16 37.04 30.34
N GLY A 389 -18.87 37.89 31.07
CA GLY A 389 -18.66 39.33 31.12
C GLY A 389 -19.14 40.09 29.87
N ARG A 390 -19.82 39.44 28.93
CA ARG A 390 -20.45 40.12 27.78
C ARG A 390 -21.75 40.79 28.19
N ASP A 391 -21.93 42.00 27.69
CA ASP A 391 -23.17 42.76 27.78
C ASP A 391 -23.91 42.66 26.44
N PHE A 392 -25.21 42.43 26.51
CA PHE A 392 -26.14 42.38 25.38
C PHE A 392 -27.21 43.43 25.60
N GLN A 393 -27.38 44.33 24.63
CA GLN A 393 -28.39 45.39 24.69
C GLN A 393 -29.39 45.18 23.56
N GLN A 394 -30.67 45.29 23.87
CA GLN A 394 -31.72 45.26 22.86
C GLN A 394 -32.82 46.25 23.15
N GLN A 395 -33.30 46.88 22.09
CA GLN A 395 -34.48 47.73 22.15
C GLN A 395 -35.72 46.88 22.01
N THR A 396 -36.60 46.93 23.00
CA THR A 396 -37.91 46.27 22.98
C THR A 396 -39.02 47.33 22.91
N PRO A 397 -40.26 46.97 22.55
CA PRO A 397 -41.41 47.87 22.65
C PRO A 397 -41.64 48.42 24.06
N ALA A 398 -41.18 47.71 25.11
CA ALA A 398 -41.29 48.12 26.51
C ALA A 398 -40.14 49.03 26.98
N GLY A 399 -39.07 49.18 26.19
CA GLY A 399 -37.88 49.97 26.52
C GLY A 399 -36.56 49.24 26.26
N ALA A 400 -35.45 49.87 26.60
CA ALA A 400 -34.13 49.27 26.50
C ALA A 400 -33.92 48.21 27.59
N VAL A 401 -33.36 47.07 27.21
CA VAL A 401 -33.00 46.01 28.15
C VAL A 401 -31.52 45.70 27.99
N ASP A 402 -30.82 45.62 29.12
CA ASP A 402 -29.41 45.26 29.19
C ASP A 402 -29.26 43.93 29.92
N VAL A 403 -28.63 42.94 29.28
CA VAL A 403 -28.34 41.64 29.88
C VAL A 403 -26.84 41.43 29.93
N LYS A 404 -26.31 41.26 31.14
CA LYS A 404 -24.91 40.91 31.38
C LYS A 404 -24.79 39.45 31.76
N VAL A 405 -23.91 38.71 31.10
CA VAL A 405 -23.59 37.33 31.47
C VAL A 405 -22.48 37.33 32.53
N GLU A 406 -22.81 36.92 33.75
CA GLU A 406 -21.86 36.84 34.86
C GLU A 406 -21.07 35.54 34.87
N ASP A 407 -21.73 34.44 34.51
CA ASP A 407 -21.13 33.11 34.53
C ASP A 407 -21.79 32.17 33.53
N VAL A 408 -21.10 31.07 33.23
CA VAL A 408 -21.56 30.03 32.30
C VAL A 408 -21.41 28.68 32.97
N ASP A 409 -22.31 27.76 32.65
CA ASP A 409 -22.28 26.36 33.05
C ASP A 409 -22.59 25.47 31.84
N LEU A 410 -22.02 24.27 31.82
CA LEU A 410 -22.20 23.31 30.73
C LEU A 410 -22.05 21.89 31.26
N TYR A 411 -23.10 21.08 31.14
CA TYR A 411 -23.11 19.70 31.62
C TYR A 411 -24.08 18.82 30.83
N PRO A 412 -23.90 17.49 30.85
CA PRO A 412 -24.88 16.56 30.29
C PRO A 412 -26.07 16.38 31.24
N SER A 413 -27.26 16.23 30.68
CA SER A 413 -28.47 15.84 31.38
C SER A 413 -29.22 14.79 30.56
N ALA A 414 -29.19 13.52 31.01
CA ALA A 414 -29.62 12.36 30.23
C ALA A 414 -28.96 12.31 28.84
N SER A 415 -29.74 12.44 27.77
CA SER A 415 -29.27 12.50 26.38
C SER A 415 -29.06 13.94 25.86
N SER A 416 -29.32 14.95 26.68
CA SER A 416 -29.29 16.36 26.30
C SER A 416 -28.05 17.06 26.85
N VAL A 417 -27.61 18.11 26.17
CA VAL A 417 -26.61 19.06 26.70
C VAL A 417 -27.35 20.22 27.33
N VAL A 418 -26.92 20.62 28.52
CA VAL A 418 -27.46 21.77 29.24
C VAL A 418 -26.43 22.88 29.23
N VAL A 419 -26.84 24.07 28.79
CA VAL A 419 -26.10 25.31 28.89
C VAL A 419 -26.79 26.19 29.93
N GLY A 420 -26.07 26.52 31.00
CA GLY A 420 -26.52 27.48 32.00
C GLY A 420 -25.84 28.84 31.79
N LEU A 421 -26.60 29.93 31.84
CA LEU A 421 -26.08 31.28 31.85
C LEU A 421 -26.55 31.98 33.11
N LYS A 422 -25.61 32.45 33.92
CA LYS A 422 -25.94 33.35 35.03
C LYS A 422 -26.01 34.75 34.47
N VAL A 423 -27.19 35.35 34.50
CA VAL A 423 -27.45 36.66 33.90
C VAL A 423 -27.85 37.69 34.95
N GLN A 424 -27.44 38.92 34.71
CA GLN A 424 -27.94 40.11 35.39
C GLN A 424 -28.67 40.96 34.33
N ALA A 425 -29.99 41.07 34.46
CA ALA A 425 -30.82 41.80 33.51
C ALA A 425 -31.31 43.12 34.12
N LYS A 426 -31.06 44.23 33.42
CA LYS A 426 -31.65 45.54 33.72
C LYS A 426 -32.80 45.79 32.75
N LEU A 427 -33.99 45.94 33.30
CA LEU A 427 -35.23 46.04 32.54
C LEU A 427 -35.82 47.46 32.67
N PRO A 428 -36.72 47.86 31.76
CA PRO A 428 -37.40 49.15 31.83
C PRO A 428 -38.14 49.31 33.16
N GLY A 429 -37.61 50.17 34.03
CA GLY A 429 -38.07 50.34 35.41
C GLY A 429 -37.24 49.54 36.40
N GLU A 430 -36.55 50.22 37.33
CA GLU A 430 -35.55 49.62 38.22
C GLU A 430 -36.06 48.46 39.10
N PHE A 431 -37.37 48.40 39.35
CA PHE A 431 -38.01 47.35 40.15
C PHE A 431 -38.11 45.99 39.44
N LEU A 432 -37.84 45.93 38.14
CA LEU A 432 -37.89 44.70 37.33
C LEU A 432 -36.52 44.03 37.16
N ASN A 433 -35.44 44.68 37.60
CA ASN A 433 -34.10 44.12 37.54
C ASN A 433 -34.07 42.73 38.21
N THR A 434 -33.40 41.77 37.58
CA THR A 434 -33.35 40.39 38.06
C THR A 434 -31.97 39.80 37.84
N THR A 435 -31.57 38.93 38.75
CA THR A 435 -30.35 38.13 38.62
C THR A 435 -30.70 36.66 38.81
N GLY A 436 -30.11 35.79 38.00
CA GLY A 436 -30.29 34.36 38.20
C GLY A 436 -29.75 33.52 37.07
N TRP A 437 -30.05 32.23 37.14
CA TRP A 437 -29.63 31.28 36.13
C TRP A 437 -30.71 31.04 35.11
N VAL A 438 -30.31 31.01 33.85
CA VAL A 438 -31.12 30.62 32.71
C VAL A 438 -30.49 29.37 32.12
N TYR A 439 -31.23 28.27 32.10
CA TYR A 439 -30.80 26.99 31.57
C TYR A 439 -31.53 26.68 30.28
N LEU A 440 -30.76 26.32 29.25
CA LEU A 440 -31.26 25.77 28.01
C LEU A 440 -30.73 24.35 27.89
N SER A 441 -31.61 23.37 27.81
CA SER A 441 -31.23 21.99 27.51
C SER A 441 -31.75 21.57 26.15
N GLY A 442 -30.98 20.78 25.41
CA GLY A 442 -31.46 20.22 24.15
C GLY A 442 -30.59 19.07 23.65
N LEU A 443 -31.14 18.34 22.70
CA LEU A 443 -30.52 17.17 22.09
C LEU A 443 -29.79 17.58 20.79
N PRO A 444 -28.45 17.64 20.79
CA PRO A 444 -27.72 17.93 19.56
C PRO A 444 -27.91 16.80 18.56
N ARG A 445 -28.23 17.15 17.31
CA ARG A 445 -28.37 16.21 16.20
C ARG A 445 -27.66 16.74 14.96
N VAL A 446 -27.16 15.80 14.18
CA VAL A 446 -26.59 16.09 12.86
C VAL A 446 -27.72 16.17 11.84
N GLU A 447 -27.73 17.23 11.04
CA GLU A 447 -28.69 17.37 9.93
C GLU A 447 -28.43 16.34 8.84
N LYS A 448 -29.44 16.03 8.02
CA LYS A 448 -29.36 14.98 6.99
C LYS A 448 -28.19 15.13 6.01
N THR A 449 -27.71 16.35 5.80
CA THR A 449 -26.58 16.65 4.90
C THR A 449 -25.21 16.44 5.54
N GLY A 450 -25.13 16.24 6.85
CA GLY A 450 -23.87 16.18 7.60
C GLY A 450 -23.14 17.52 7.73
N THR A 451 -23.70 18.61 7.20
CA THR A 451 -23.04 19.94 7.15
C THR A 451 -23.60 20.94 8.14
N ALA A 452 -24.53 20.51 9.00
CA ALA A 452 -25.08 21.34 10.05
C ALA A 452 -25.42 20.52 11.28
N ILE A 453 -25.43 21.20 12.42
CA ILE A 453 -25.88 20.66 13.71
C ILE A 453 -27.15 21.42 14.08
N SER A 454 -28.20 20.72 14.48
CA SER A 454 -29.38 21.30 15.12
C SER A 454 -29.46 20.88 16.57
N ILE A 455 -30.06 21.73 17.40
CA ILE A 455 -30.41 21.36 18.77
C ILE A 455 -31.92 21.16 18.81
N ASN A 456 -32.35 19.90 18.94
CA ASN A 456 -33.75 19.53 19.00
C ASN A 456 -34.22 19.41 20.45
N GLU A 457 -35.53 19.29 20.65
CA GLU A 457 -36.12 19.04 21.97
C GLU A 457 -35.63 20.09 22.99
N LEU A 458 -35.71 21.36 22.60
CA LEU A 458 -35.28 22.46 23.46
C LEU A 458 -36.22 22.57 24.66
N HIS A 459 -35.63 22.60 25.86
CA HIS A 459 -36.32 22.90 27.10
C HIS A 459 -35.65 24.06 27.80
N PHE A 460 -36.47 24.93 28.37
CA PHE A 460 -36.04 26.16 29.00
C PHE A 460 -36.42 26.15 30.48
N ALA A 461 -35.46 26.37 31.36
CA ALA A 461 -35.67 26.46 32.80
C ALA A 461 -34.99 27.71 33.35
N THR A 462 -35.60 28.37 34.34
CA THR A 462 -34.97 29.54 34.97
C THR A 462 -35.01 29.44 36.48
N VAL A 463 -33.94 29.91 37.12
CA VAL A 463 -33.83 30.05 38.56
C VAL A 463 -33.57 31.53 38.84
N LEU A 464 -34.64 32.33 38.75
CA LEU A 464 -34.62 33.78 38.95
C LEU A 464 -35.10 34.16 40.35
N ASP A 465 -34.54 35.26 40.87
CA ASP A 465 -34.80 35.83 42.19
C ASP A 465 -36.19 36.51 42.31
N ASN A 466 -36.80 36.89 41.20
CA ASN A 466 -38.03 37.68 41.19
C ASN A 466 -39.28 36.84 40.85
N ALA A 467 -40.29 36.89 41.73
CA ALA A 467 -41.57 36.19 41.58
C ALA A 467 -42.39 36.61 40.35
N PHE A 468 -42.19 37.84 39.86
CA PHE A 468 -42.82 38.33 38.63
C PHE A 468 -42.40 37.52 37.41
N TRP A 469 -41.09 37.23 37.30
CA TRP A 469 -40.53 36.48 36.18
C TRP A 469 -40.97 35.02 36.17
N LYS A 470 -41.30 34.45 37.34
CA LYS A 470 -41.87 33.10 37.45
C LYS A 470 -43.25 32.99 36.79
N ALA A 471 -44.07 34.03 36.88
CA ALA A 471 -45.38 34.05 36.23
C ALA A 471 -45.27 34.28 34.72
N ALA A 472 -44.36 35.18 34.30
CA ALA A 472 -44.16 35.53 32.91
C ALA A 472 -43.61 34.38 32.06
N GLN A 473 -42.70 33.55 32.59
CA GLN A 473 -42.05 32.48 31.84
C GLN A 473 -43.03 31.50 31.17
N SER A 474 -44.13 31.15 31.83
CA SER A 474 -45.13 30.19 31.34
C SER A 474 -45.82 30.60 30.02
N LEU A 475 -45.86 31.90 29.72
CA LEU A 475 -46.63 32.44 28.58
C LEU A 475 -45.81 32.58 27.32
N PHE A 476 -44.52 32.44 27.53
CA PHE A 476 -43.50 32.94 26.65
C PHE A 476 -42.49 31.88 26.31
N GLU A 477 -42.48 30.79 27.07
CA GLU A 477 -41.82 29.55 26.73
C GLU A 477 -42.06 29.17 25.27
N THR A 478 -43.30 29.16 24.77
CA THR A 478 -43.57 28.78 23.37
C THR A 478 -42.93 29.73 22.35
N GLN A 479 -42.94 31.04 22.62
CA GLN A 479 -42.38 32.03 21.69
C GLN A 479 -40.84 32.06 21.76
N ILE A 480 -40.26 31.94 22.96
CA ILE A 480 -38.82 31.77 23.18
C ILE A 480 -38.35 30.50 22.49
N LEU A 481 -39.01 29.37 22.73
CA LEU A 481 -38.62 28.10 22.13
C LEU A 481 -38.71 28.17 20.61
N ALA A 482 -39.78 28.73 20.04
CA ALA A 482 -39.89 28.88 18.58
C ALA A 482 -38.75 29.74 17.98
N ASP A 483 -38.37 30.84 18.64
CA ASP A 483 -37.27 31.69 18.17
C ASP A 483 -35.89 31.03 18.39
N LEU A 484 -35.69 30.36 19.53
CA LEU A 484 -34.48 29.60 19.83
C LEU A 484 -34.33 28.43 18.86
N GLU A 485 -35.42 27.71 18.54
CA GLU A 485 -35.44 26.62 17.56
C GLU A 485 -35.07 27.14 16.17
N ALA A 486 -35.62 28.29 15.75
CA ALA A 486 -35.29 28.91 14.47
C ALA A 486 -33.80 29.27 14.34
N HIS A 487 -33.12 29.52 15.46
CA HIS A 487 -31.70 29.85 15.53
C HIS A 487 -30.82 28.72 16.08
N SER A 488 -31.39 27.54 16.34
CA SER A 488 -30.71 26.38 16.93
C SER A 488 -29.77 25.64 15.99
N ARG A 489 -29.75 26.06 14.71
CA ARG A 489 -28.97 25.44 13.66
C ARG A 489 -27.61 26.12 13.47
N VAL A 490 -26.56 25.33 13.60
CA VAL A 490 -25.17 25.72 13.31
C VAL A 490 -24.77 25.17 11.96
N ASP A 491 -24.56 26.06 10.99
CA ASP A 491 -24.03 25.73 9.67
C ASP A 491 -22.49 25.59 9.73
N LEU A 492 -21.98 24.46 9.22
CA LEU A 492 -20.55 24.11 9.18
C LEU A 492 -19.95 24.19 7.77
N ASN A 493 -20.73 24.54 6.74
CA ASN A 493 -20.27 24.56 5.35
C ASN A 493 -19.01 25.41 5.16
N LYS A 494 -18.97 26.60 5.77
CA LYS A 494 -17.81 27.47 5.67
C LYS A 494 -16.56 26.81 6.26
N GLN A 495 -16.68 26.21 7.44
CA GLN A 495 -15.60 25.56 8.16
C GLN A 495 -15.09 24.33 7.40
N PHE A 496 -16.01 23.56 6.80
CA PHE A 496 -15.66 22.42 5.97
C PHE A 496 -14.97 22.85 4.68
N ASN A 497 -15.45 23.90 4.01
CA ASN A 497 -14.80 24.43 2.81
C ASN A 497 -13.40 24.99 3.13
N ASP A 498 -13.27 25.78 4.19
CA ASP A 498 -11.98 26.32 4.64
C ASP A 498 -10.99 25.17 4.95
N ALA A 499 -11.46 24.11 5.63
CA ALA A 499 -10.64 22.93 5.92
C ALA A 499 -10.27 22.14 4.65
N SER A 500 -11.21 21.98 3.72
CA SER A 500 -10.96 21.30 2.44
C SER A 500 -9.91 22.02 1.61
N ASP A 501 -9.94 23.36 1.58
CA ASP A 501 -8.94 24.18 0.89
C ASP A 501 -7.56 24.06 1.55
N GLU A 502 -7.49 24.04 2.88
CA GLU A 502 -6.24 23.84 3.61
C GLU A 502 -5.62 22.46 3.36
N ILE A 503 -6.45 21.41 3.35
CA ILE A 503 -6.02 20.04 3.03
C ILE A 503 -5.48 19.97 1.60
N LEU A 504 -6.23 20.52 0.63
CA LEU A 504 -5.82 20.50 -0.77
C LEU A 504 -4.50 21.25 -0.97
N LYS A 505 -4.35 22.41 -0.31
CA LYS A 505 -3.10 23.19 -0.32
C LYS A 505 -1.94 22.40 0.31
N ALA A 506 -2.17 21.68 1.39
CA ALA A 506 -1.13 20.84 2.01
C ALA A 506 -0.69 19.70 1.09
N VAL A 507 -1.63 19.04 0.40
CA VAL A 507 -1.33 18.00 -0.59
C VAL A 507 -0.50 18.57 -1.75
N HIS A 508 -0.91 19.71 -2.33
CA HIS A 508 -0.17 20.33 -3.44
C HIS A 508 1.24 20.81 -3.05
N ASN A 509 1.44 21.23 -1.80
CA ASN A 509 2.75 21.66 -1.32
C ASN A 509 3.66 20.49 -0.91
N THR A 510 3.13 19.26 -0.88
CA THR A 510 3.90 18.08 -0.52
C THR A 510 4.74 17.64 -1.72
N ASN A 511 6.06 17.83 -1.62
CA ASN A 511 7.01 17.34 -2.60
C ASN A 511 7.69 16.07 -2.08
N VAL A 512 7.31 14.92 -2.64
CA VAL A 512 7.98 13.65 -2.41
C VAL A 512 8.81 13.34 -3.65
N PRO A 513 10.16 13.26 -3.55
CA PRO A 513 11.01 12.95 -4.69
C PRO A 513 10.53 11.67 -5.39
N GLY A 514 10.33 11.76 -6.71
CA GLY A 514 9.90 10.64 -7.55
C GLY A 514 8.42 10.28 -7.47
N LEU A 515 7.59 11.07 -6.80
CA LEU A 515 6.14 10.85 -6.69
C LEU A 515 5.38 12.12 -7.07
N LYS A 516 4.52 12.03 -8.08
CA LYS A 516 3.55 13.10 -8.40
C LYS A 516 2.22 12.76 -7.74
N ILE A 517 1.66 13.70 -6.99
CA ILE A 517 0.37 13.56 -6.30
C ILE A 517 -0.58 14.65 -6.82
N SER A 518 -1.76 14.26 -7.29
CA SER A 518 -2.89 15.16 -7.53
C SER A 518 -4.09 14.68 -6.72
N ALA A 519 -4.88 15.60 -6.17
CA ALA A 519 -6.04 15.25 -5.35
C ALA A 519 -7.26 16.06 -5.76
N ASP A 520 -8.43 15.44 -5.62
CA ASP A 520 -9.71 16.13 -5.73
C ASP A 520 -10.00 16.94 -4.46
N THR A 521 -10.95 17.88 -4.55
CA THR A 521 -11.45 18.57 -3.36
C THR A 521 -12.07 17.57 -2.38
N PRO A 522 -11.61 17.50 -1.11
CA PRO A 522 -12.15 16.58 -0.14
C PRO A 522 -13.57 16.97 0.27
N SER A 523 -14.44 15.97 0.46
CA SER A 523 -15.77 16.16 1.05
C SER A 523 -15.72 15.83 2.54
N ILE A 524 -16.19 16.75 3.38
CA ILE A 524 -16.25 16.58 4.84
C ILE A 524 -17.71 16.56 5.27
N GLU A 525 -18.08 15.56 6.06
CA GLU A 525 -19.41 15.42 6.65
C GLU A 525 -19.31 15.07 8.13
N LEU A 526 -20.21 15.59 8.93
CA LEU A 526 -20.45 15.12 10.29
C LEU A 526 -21.36 13.89 10.21
N LEU A 527 -20.98 12.82 10.92
CA LEU A 527 -21.74 11.57 10.95
C LEU A 527 -22.71 11.53 12.12
N ASP A 528 -22.24 11.88 13.31
CA ASP A 528 -23.03 11.83 14.53
C ASP A 528 -22.49 12.77 15.62
N ILE A 529 -23.37 13.15 16.54
CA ILE A 529 -23.03 13.77 17.83
C ILE A 529 -23.76 13.02 18.94
N THR A 530 -22.99 12.49 19.89
CA THR A 530 -23.51 11.78 21.06
C THR A 530 -23.16 12.51 22.35
N VAL A 531 -24.15 12.69 23.21
CA VAL A 531 -23.98 13.23 24.57
C VAL A 531 -23.56 12.10 25.50
N GLY A 532 -22.29 12.07 25.89
CA GLY A 532 -21.78 11.16 26.91
C GLY A 532 -21.79 11.79 28.32
N PRO A 533 -21.57 10.99 29.38
CA PRO A 533 -21.61 11.49 30.76
C PRO A 533 -20.43 12.39 31.12
N LYS A 534 -19.30 12.29 30.40
CA LYS A 534 -18.08 13.10 30.62
C LYS A 534 -17.69 13.95 29.42
N ASN A 535 -18.12 13.55 28.24
CA ASN A 535 -17.69 14.15 26.98
C ASN A 535 -18.88 14.33 26.04
N LEU A 536 -18.81 15.36 25.21
CA LEU A 536 -19.57 15.43 23.97
C LEU A 536 -18.73 14.76 22.87
N ILE A 537 -19.28 13.76 22.20
CA ILE A 537 -18.57 12.97 21.20
C ILE A 537 -19.12 13.35 19.83
N ALA A 538 -18.25 13.77 18.92
CA ALA A 538 -18.59 14.07 17.54
C ALA A 538 -17.78 13.19 16.59
N SER A 539 -18.42 12.65 15.56
CA SER A 539 -17.74 11.84 14.55
C SER A 539 -17.85 12.52 13.19
N ALA A 540 -16.74 12.74 12.52
CA ALA A 540 -16.68 13.36 11.20
C ALA A 540 -15.97 12.45 10.20
N ARG A 541 -16.35 12.53 8.94
CA ARG A 541 -15.78 11.75 7.84
C ARG A 541 -15.27 12.69 6.76
N LEU A 542 -14.05 12.41 6.30
CA LEU A 542 -13.42 13.03 5.15
C LEU A 542 -13.27 11.98 4.06
N LYS A 543 -13.71 12.30 2.85
CA LYS A 543 -13.44 11.49 1.65
C LYS A 543 -12.67 12.32 0.63
N MET A 544 -11.63 11.74 0.06
CA MET A 544 -10.80 12.39 -0.96
C MET A 544 -10.26 11.32 -1.89
N ASN A 545 -10.35 11.55 -3.21
CA ASN A 545 -9.61 10.74 -4.18
C ASN A 545 -8.31 11.47 -4.52
N PHE A 546 -7.30 10.69 -4.87
CA PHE A 546 -6.05 11.24 -5.36
C PHE A 546 -5.37 10.27 -6.33
N ASP A 547 -4.61 10.83 -7.25
CA ASP A 547 -3.79 10.08 -8.20
C ASP A 547 -2.34 10.19 -7.81
N MET A 548 -1.63 9.07 -7.95
CA MET A 548 -0.21 8.98 -7.69
C MET A 548 0.49 8.31 -8.86
N ALA A 549 1.48 9.01 -9.41
CA ALA A 549 2.34 8.49 -10.45
C ALA A 549 3.79 8.44 -9.95
N LEU A 550 4.43 7.28 -10.11
CA LEU A 550 5.85 7.10 -9.85
C LEU A 550 6.65 7.60 -11.05
N SER A 551 7.73 8.37 -10.80
CA SER A 551 8.67 8.73 -11.86
C SER A 551 9.73 7.63 -12.07
N ALA A 552 10.34 7.62 -13.25
CA ALA A 552 11.40 6.67 -13.59
C ALA A 552 12.61 6.74 -12.64
N ASP A 553 12.89 7.92 -12.06
CA ASP A 553 14.02 8.13 -11.14
C ASP A 553 13.93 7.29 -9.87
N LEU A 554 12.72 6.92 -9.43
CA LEU A 554 12.50 6.12 -8.23
C LEU A 554 12.62 4.62 -8.50
N VAL A 555 12.32 4.16 -9.72
CA VAL A 555 12.34 2.73 -10.09
C VAL A 555 13.76 2.25 -10.40
N GLY A 556 14.67 3.17 -10.74
CA GLY A 556 16.07 2.86 -11.02
C GLY A 556 17.00 2.75 -9.80
N GLN A 557 16.54 3.15 -8.60
CA GLN A 557 17.27 3.03 -7.32
C GLN A 557 16.93 1.72 -6.63
#